data_AF-A0A9W7CMJ3-F1
#
_entry.id   AF-A0A9W7CMJ3-F1
#
_cell.length_a   1.000
_cell.length_b   1.000
_cell.length_c   1.000
_cell.angle_alpha   90.00
_cell.angle_beta   90.00
_cell.angle_gamma   90.00
#
_symmetry.space_group_name_H-M   'P 1'
#
loop_
_entity.id
_entity.type
_entity.pdbx_description
1 polymer ?
#
loop_
_entity_poly.entity_id
_entity_poly.type
_entity_poly.pdbx_seq_one_letter_code
_entity_poly.pdbx_strand_id
1 'polypeptide(L)'
;MLVAGYRDDLQHINAFLTEAKMTATMDHTRIVAFVGVAWDSLSDVCVVFEFMDGGDLRTLLDKYEASGHPVGFDRQKITIALHVTHALTYLHSLRPAIIHRDLKSHNVLLNQAMDAKLADFGISRERLDQTMTAEVGTSLWMAPEVMLGMKYDEKADMFSFGVVLSELDVHTLPYAQARKRSREVEGHELVDAALFQGVSTGSISVEFSDEAYSVAELGRACVSVDPNDRPSAAEALYRLQLELRRV
;
A
#
# COMPACT_ATOMS: atom_id res chain seq x y z
N MET A 1 4.69 -6.26 18.11
CA MET A 1 4.35 -7.15 19.24
C MET A 1 3.00 -7.78 18.92
N LEU A 2 2.82 -9.08 19.16
CA LEU A 2 1.51 -9.73 19.00
C LEU A 2 0.50 -9.09 19.97
N VAL A 3 -0.65 -8.66 19.44
CA VAL A 3 -1.74 -8.07 20.23
C VAL A 3 -2.23 -9.10 21.24
N ALA A 4 -2.53 -8.66 22.47
CA ALA A 4 -2.81 -9.54 23.61
C ALA A 4 -3.89 -10.62 23.33
N GLY A 5 -4.91 -10.29 22.53
CA GLY A 5 -5.98 -11.24 22.17
C GLY A 5 -5.57 -12.38 21.22
N TYR A 6 -4.42 -12.28 20.56
CA TYR A 6 -3.93 -13.27 19.59
C TYR A 6 -2.77 -14.14 20.14
N ARG A 7 -2.37 -13.92 21.40
CA ARG A 7 -1.22 -14.57 22.03
C ARG A 7 -1.44 -16.03 22.40
N ASP A 8 -2.70 -16.47 22.44
CA ASP A 8 -3.08 -17.85 22.74
C ASP A 8 -3.52 -18.62 21.49
N ASP A 9 -3.55 -17.97 20.32
CA ASP A 9 -3.91 -18.59 19.05
C ASP A 9 -2.66 -18.92 18.22
N LEU A 10 -2.37 -20.21 18.13
CA LEU A 10 -1.25 -20.76 17.35
C LEU A 10 -1.30 -20.37 15.87
N GLN A 11 -2.48 -20.15 15.28
CA GLN A 11 -2.60 -19.73 13.89
C GLN A 11 -2.08 -18.31 13.70
N HIS A 12 -2.43 -17.40 14.60
CA HIS A 12 -1.99 -16.00 14.58
C HIS A 12 -0.49 -15.88 14.88
N ILE A 13 0.01 -16.63 15.88
CA ILE A 13 1.46 -16.68 16.19
C ILE A 13 2.25 -17.18 14.98
N ASN A 14 1.77 -18.25 14.34
CA ASN A 14 2.47 -18.82 13.19
C ASN A 14 2.42 -17.88 11.97
N ALA A 15 1.32 -17.16 11.75
CA ALA A 15 1.24 -16.13 10.71
C ALA A 15 2.26 -15.01 10.97
N PHE A 16 2.30 -14.48 12.19
CA PHE A 16 3.25 -13.44 12.62
C PHE A 16 4.72 -13.85 12.45
N LEU A 17 5.07 -15.08 12.84
CA LEU A 17 6.42 -15.61 12.65
C LEU A 17 6.75 -15.92 11.18
N THR A 18 5.76 -16.35 10.40
CA THR A 18 5.95 -16.60 8.95
C THR A 18 6.33 -15.30 8.25
N GLU A 19 5.64 -14.20 8.59
CA GLU A 19 5.95 -12.88 8.06
C GLU A 19 7.34 -12.41 8.46
N ALA A 20 7.67 -12.47 9.75
CA ALA A 20 9.00 -12.11 10.23
C ALA A 20 10.11 -12.90 9.54
N LYS A 21 9.91 -14.21 9.33
CA LYS A 21 10.85 -15.07 8.63
C LYS A 21 11.00 -14.66 7.16
N MET A 22 9.93 -14.28 6.48
CA MET A 22 10.01 -13.83 5.10
C MET A 22 10.82 -12.53 5.01
N THR A 23 10.48 -11.52 5.83
CA THR A 23 11.20 -10.25 5.86
C THR A 23 12.68 -10.45 6.20
N ALA A 24 13.00 -11.38 7.10
CA ALA A 24 14.38 -11.74 7.44
C ALA A 24 15.20 -12.33 6.28
N THR A 25 14.55 -12.84 5.23
CA THR A 25 15.23 -13.32 4.01
C THR A 25 15.42 -12.25 2.94
N MET A 26 14.83 -11.07 3.13
CA MET A 26 14.94 -9.96 2.20
C MET A 26 16.16 -9.09 2.53
N ASP A 27 16.88 -8.68 1.49
CA ASP A 27 18.01 -7.75 1.60
C ASP A 27 17.84 -6.66 0.55
N HIS A 28 17.28 -5.53 0.98
CA HIS A 28 16.99 -4.41 0.10
C HIS A 28 16.87 -3.09 0.87
N THR A 29 17.49 -2.03 0.34
CA THR A 29 17.56 -0.71 1.02
C THR A 29 16.21 -0.01 1.18
N ARG A 30 15.18 -0.44 0.44
CA ARG A 30 13.81 0.10 0.51
C ARG A 30 12.81 -0.86 1.16
N ILE A 31 13.30 -1.89 1.85
CA ILE A 31 12.50 -2.75 2.71
C ILE A 31 12.96 -2.53 4.15
N VAL A 32 12.00 -2.44 5.07
CA VAL A 32 12.30 -2.30 6.50
C VAL A 32 13.06 -3.53 6.98
N ALA A 33 14.27 -3.30 7.46
CA ALA A 33 15.20 -4.34 7.85
C ALA A 33 14.71 -5.06 9.11
N PHE A 34 14.63 -6.38 9.02
CA PHE A 34 14.45 -7.24 10.17
C PHE A 34 15.73 -7.22 11.04
N VAL A 35 15.55 -7.03 12.34
CA VAL A 35 16.65 -7.01 13.32
C VAL A 35 16.72 -8.33 14.09
N GLY A 36 15.58 -8.85 14.53
CA GLY A 36 15.56 -10.07 15.32
C GLY A 36 14.19 -10.42 15.89
N VAL A 37 14.15 -11.50 16.68
CA VAL A 37 13.00 -11.89 17.49
C VAL A 37 13.43 -11.86 18.95
N ALA A 38 12.59 -11.29 19.81
CA ALA A 38 12.73 -11.32 21.26
C ALA A 38 11.52 -12.05 21.86
N TRP A 39 11.73 -12.86 22.91
CA TRP A 39 10.65 -13.55 23.59
C TRP A 39 10.99 -13.80 25.05
N ASP A 40 10.00 -13.62 25.92
CA ASP A 40 10.07 -14.05 27.33
C ASP A 40 9.35 -15.41 27.53
N SER A 41 8.32 -15.67 26.72
CA SER A 41 7.61 -16.95 26.66
C SER A 41 7.02 -17.18 25.27
N LEU A 42 6.48 -18.37 24.99
CA LEU A 42 5.88 -18.69 23.69
C LEU A 42 4.65 -17.83 23.35
N SER A 43 3.96 -17.29 24.36
CA SER A 43 2.84 -16.35 24.19
C SER A 43 3.28 -14.88 24.16
N ASP A 44 4.57 -14.60 24.36
CA ASP A 44 5.11 -13.23 24.42
C ASP A 44 6.27 -13.06 23.44
N VAL A 45 5.98 -13.31 22.16
CA VAL A 45 6.95 -13.18 21.07
C VAL A 45 6.85 -11.79 20.43
N CYS A 46 8.00 -11.15 20.28
CA CYS A 46 8.19 -9.86 19.63
C CYS A 46 9.11 -10.00 18.42
N VAL A 47 8.73 -9.37 17.32
CA VAL A 47 9.59 -9.20 16.15
C VAL A 47 10.08 -7.76 16.16
N VAL A 48 11.38 -7.61 15.95
CA VAL A 48 12.09 -6.33 16.01
C VAL A 48 12.55 -5.97 14.60
N PHE A 49 12.23 -4.76 14.20
CA PHE A 49 12.62 -4.15 12.93
C PHE A 49 13.46 -2.89 13.20
N GLU A 50 14.13 -2.40 12.16
CA GLU A 50 14.73 -1.07 12.23
C GLU A 50 13.66 -0.01 12.54
N PHE A 51 14.05 1.02 13.27
CA PHE A 51 13.14 2.09 13.65
C PHE A 51 13.11 3.17 12.56
N MET A 52 11.91 3.45 12.05
CA MET A 52 11.63 4.48 11.04
C MET A 52 11.03 5.70 11.75
N ASP A 53 11.88 6.66 12.09
CA ASP A 53 11.58 7.78 12.99
C ASP A 53 10.73 8.91 12.37
N GLY A 54 10.43 8.84 11.07
CA GLY A 54 9.48 9.70 10.38
C GLY A 54 8.02 9.23 10.48
N GLY A 55 7.77 8.02 11.01
CA GLY A 55 6.44 7.40 11.05
C GLY A 55 6.01 6.86 9.68
N ASP A 56 4.72 6.61 9.51
CA ASP A 56 4.16 6.15 8.25
C ASP A 56 3.73 7.30 7.31
N LEU A 57 3.60 6.98 6.02
CA LEU A 57 3.22 7.95 4.99
C LEU A 57 1.81 8.50 5.22
N ARG A 58 0.85 7.74 5.76
CA ARG A 58 -0.51 8.26 6.02
C ARG A 58 -0.45 9.41 7.02
N THR A 59 0.29 9.24 8.11
CA THR A 59 0.52 10.27 9.12
C THR A 59 1.17 11.53 8.53
N LEU A 60 2.07 11.40 7.54
CA LEU A 60 2.61 12.55 6.82
C LEU A 60 1.53 13.27 6.00
N LEU A 61 0.73 12.52 5.25
CA LEU A 61 -0.29 13.06 4.37
C LEU A 61 -1.42 13.75 5.13
N ASP A 62 -1.79 13.24 6.32
CA ASP A 62 -2.73 13.92 7.21
C ASP A 62 -2.21 15.31 7.64
N LYS A 63 -0.90 15.43 7.90
CA LYS A 63 -0.27 16.73 8.22
C LYS A 63 -0.28 17.65 7.02
N TYR A 64 -0.02 17.13 5.82
CA TYR A 64 -0.07 17.89 4.59
C TYR A 64 -1.48 18.46 4.33
N GLU A 65 -2.50 17.61 4.43
CA GLU A 65 -3.90 18.02 4.31
C GLU A 65 -4.25 19.11 5.34
N ALA A 66 -3.92 18.91 6.62
CA ALA A 66 -4.21 19.86 7.69
C ALA A 66 -3.49 21.22 7.52
N SER A 67 -2.30 21.21 6.93
CA SER A 67 -1.50 22.42 6.68
C SER A 67 -1.82 23.12 5.35
N GLY A 68 -2.65 22.51 4.50
CA GLY A 68 -2.88 23.01 3.14
C GLY A 68 -1.64 22.91 2.24
N HIS A 69 -0.84 21.86 2.41
CA HIS A 69 0.32 21.61 1.55
C HIS A 69 -0.13 21.48 0.08
N PRO A 70 0.64 21.98 -0.91
CA PRO A 70 0.28 21.86 -2.31
C PRO A 70 0.02 20.42 -2.76
N VAL A 71 -1.05 20.23 -3.52
CA VAL A 71 -1.34 19.00 -4.28
C VAL A 71 -0.35 18.84 -5.44
N GLY A 72 -0.40 17.71 -6.15
CA GLY A 72 0.55 17.40 -7.22
C GLY A 72 1.83 16.75 -6.70
N PHE A 73 2.81 16.59 -7.58
CA PHE A 73 4.04 15.86 -7.29
C PHE A 73 5.26 16.79 -7.28
N ASP A 74 5.72 17.13 -6.08
CA ASP A 74 7.05 17.72 -5.90
C ASP A 74 8.13 16.64 -5.89
N ARG A 75 9.40 17.09 -5.86
CA ARG A 75 10.57 16.21 -5.85
C ARG A 75 10.55 15.19 -4.69
N GLN A 76 10.05 15.57 -3.52
CA GLN A 76 10.01 14.69 -2.34
C GLN A 76 8.97 13.59 -2.51
N LYS A 77 7.75 13.94 -2.95
CA LYS A 77 6.67 12.97 -3.22
C LYS A 77 7.06 11.98 -4.32
N ILE A 78 7.71 12.46 -5.40
CA ILE A 78 8.25 11.58 -6.47
C ILE A 78 9.32 10.65 -5.91
N THR A 79 10.19 11.14 -5.02
CA THR A 79 11.24 10.34 -4.39
C THR A 79 10.65 9.23 -3.51
N ILE A 80 9.62 9.54 -2.73
CA ILE A 80 8.88 8.54 -1.92
C ILE A 80 8.26 7.47 -2.84
N ALA A 81 7.56 7.88 -3.90
CA ALA A 81 6.97 6.97 -4.88
C ALA A 81 8.03 6.06 -5.54
N LEU A 82 9.20 6.61 -5.87
CA LEU A 82 10.33 5.91 -6.46
C LEU A 82 10.91 4.86 -5.49
N HIS A 83 11.03 5.20 -4.21
CA HIS A 83 11.48 4.26 -3.17
C HIS A 83 10.52 3.06 -3.03
N VAL A 84 9.22 3.31 -3.03
CA VAL A 84 8.19 2.26 -3.01
C VAL A 84 8.31 1.35 -4.25
N THR A 85 8.41 1.92 -5.45
CA THR A 85 8.56 1.12 -6.68
C THR A 85 9.87 0.36 -6.75
N HIS A 86 10.96 0.86 -6.15
CA HIS A 86 12.22 0.13 -6.05
C HIS A 86 12.05 -1.12 -5.18
N ALA A 87 11.33 -1.01 -4.06
CA ALA A 87 11.00 -2.17 -3.22
C ALA A 87 10.09 -3.18 -3.95
N LEU A 88 9.03 -2.71 -4.63
CA LEU A 88 8.16 -3.60 -5.42
C LEU A 88 8.92 -4.30 -6.55
N THR A 89 9.78 -3.58 -7.26
CA THR A 89 10.62 -4.16 -8.32
C THR A 89 11.51 -5.27 -7.78
N TYR A 90 12.10 -5.08 -6.59
CA TYR A 90 12.86 -6.12 -5.92
C TYR A 90 11.98 -7.35 -5.62
N LEU A 91 10.85 -7.17 -4.94
CA LEU A 91 9.94 -8.27 -4.57
C LEU A 91 9.45 -9.08 -5.78
N HIS A 92 9.03 -8.38 -6.83
CA HIS A 92 8.51 -8.98 -8.06
C HIS A 92 9.61 -9.67 -8.88
N SER A 93 10.89 -9.34 -8.65
CA SER A 93 12.04 -9.98 -9.32
C SER A 93 12.52 -11.28 -8.67
N LEU A 94 12.07 -11.58 -7.45
CA LEU A 94 12.46 -12.80 -6.72
C LEU A 94 11.90 -14.06 -7.39
N ARG A 95 12.42 -15.24 -7.01
CA ARG A 95 11.98 -16.54 -7.55
C ARG A 95 11.66 -17.51 -6.41
N PRO A 96 10.38 -17.82 -6.15
CA PRO A 96 9.19 -17.24 -6.80
C PRO A 96 9.03 -15.74 -6.50
N ALA A 97 8.31 -15.02 -7.37
CA ALA A 97 7.99 -13.62 -7.15
C ALA A 97 7.19 -13.46 -5.84
N ILE A 98 7.52 -12.43 -5.06
CA ILE A 98 6.80 -12.11 -3.82
C ILE A 98 5.83 -10.98 -4.11
N ILE A 99 4.54 -11.19 -3.76
CA ILE A 99 3.48 -10.19 -3.85
C ILE A 99 3.28 -9.60 -2.44
N HIS A 100 3.26 -8.27 -2.32
CA HIS A 100 3.12 -7.58 -1.03
C HIS A 100 1.73 -7.78 -0.41
N ARG A 101 0.67 -7.70 -1.21
CA ARG A 101 -0.76 -7.94 -0.85
C ARG A 101 -1.40 -6.98 0.15
N ASP A 102 -0.61 -6.19 0.87
CA ASP A 102 -1.12 -5.15 1.78
C ASP A 102 -0.40 -3.81 1.60
N LEU A 103 -0.12 -3.43 0.35
CA LEU A 103 0.47 -2.13 0.08
C LEU A 103 -0.56 -1.03 0.35
N LYS A 104 -0.25 -0.14 1.28
CA LYS A 104 -1.05 1.02 1.67
C LYS A 104 -0.15 2.10 2.28
N SER A 105 -0.62 3.33 2.37
CA SER A 105 0.16 4.44 2.94
C SER A 105 0.66 4.17 4.38
N HIS A 106 -0.09 3.42 5.18
CA HIS A 106 0.33 3.01 6.53
C HIS A 106 1.54 2.07 6.56
N ASN A 107 1.78 1.33 5.47
CA ASN A 107 2.86 0.34 5.35
C ASN A 107 4.09 0.91 4.60
N VAL A 108 4.05 2.20 4.25
CA VAL A 108 5.19 2.95 3.73
C VAL A 108 5.76 3.76 4.89
N LEU A 109 6.88 3.32 5.47
CA LEU A 109 7.52 3.97 6.60
C LEU A 109 8.62 4.94 6.14
N LEU A 110 8.76 6.05 6.85
CA LEU A 110 9.69 7.14 6.54
C LEU A 110 10.72 7.31 7.64
N ASN A 111 11.93 7.71 7.29
CA ASN A 111 12.92 8.21 8.25
C ASN A 111 12.95 9.76 8.27
N GLN A 112 13.76 10.35 9.13
CA GLN A 112 13.97 11.81 9.22
C GLN A 112 14.43 12.45 7.90
N ALA A 113 15.14 11.70 7.04
CA ALA A 113 15.58 12.17 5.73
C ALA A 113 14.48 12.04 4.65
N MET A 114 13.29 11.56 5.01
CA MET A 114 12.16 11.29 4.12
C MET A 114 12.45 10.19 3.09
N ASP A 115 13.41 9.32 3.41
CA ASP A 115 13.57 8.05 2.72
C ASP A 115 12.46 7.09 3.12
N ALA A 116 11.84 6.46 2.14
CA ALA A 116 10.75 5.52 2.34
C ALA A 116 11.25 4.07 2.28
N LYS A 117 10.65 3.22 3.12
CA LYS A 117 10.81 1.77 3.10
C LYS A 117 9.46 1.09 3.25
N LEU A 118 9.27 -0.02 2.55
CA LEU A 118 8.08 -0.86 2.71
C LEU A 118 8.20 -1.77 3.93
N ALA A 119 7.10 -1.90 4.65
CA ALA A 119 6.91 -2.78 5.80
C ALA A 119 5.63 -3.63 5.63
N ASP A 120 5.44 -4.61 6.52
CA ASP A 120 4.19 -5.38 6.68
C ASP A 120 3.72 -6.06 5.38
N PHE A 121 4.36 -7.20 5.09
CA PHE A 121 4.07 -8.02 3.93
C PHE A 121 2.92 -8.95 4.30
N GLY A 122 1.73 -8.72 3.73
CA GLY A 122 0.45 -9.33 4.12
C GLY A 122 0.32 -10.85 3.88
N ILE A 123 1.31 -11.63 4.29
CA ILE A 123 1.43 -13.09 4.15
C ILE A 123 0.35 -13.81 4.95
N SER A 124 -0.09 -13.21 6.06
CA SER A 124 -1.25 -13.67 6.82
C SER A 124 -2.53 -13.72 5.97
N ARG A 125 -2.67 -12.85 4.95
CA ARG A 125 -3.83 -12.80 4.06
C ARG A 125 -3.91 -13.98 3.10
N GLU A 126 -2.77 -14.57 2.69
CA GLU A 126 -2.75 -15.77 1.82
C GLU A 126 -3.44 -16.97 2.45
N ARG A 127 -3.35 -17.10 3.78
CA ARG A 127 -4.00 -18.18 4.52
C ARG A 127 -5.48 -17.86 4.80
N LEU A 128 -5.82 -16.57 4.91
CA LEU A 128 -7.19 -16.10 5.16
C LEU A 128 -8.05 -16.07 3.89
N ASP A 129 -7.46 -16.05 2.69
CA ASP A 129 -8.18 -16.19 1.40
C ASP A 129 -9.02 -17.49 1.31
N GLN A 130 -8.79 -18.49 2.18
CA GLN A 130 -9.64 -19.68 2.27
C GLN A 130 -10.93 -19.49 3.09
N THR A 131 -11.02 -18.39 3.86
CA THR A 131 -12.16 -18.06 4.73
C THR A 131 -12.45 -16.57 4.57
N MET A 132 -13.25 -16.24 3.54
CA MET A 132 -13.71 -14.89 3.22
C MET A 132 -14.55 -14.26 4.35
N THR A 133 -13.91 -13.85 5.43
CA THR A 133 -14.45 -12.88 6.38
C THR A 133 -13.45 -11.73 6.47
N ALA A 134 -13.47 -10.88 5.45
CA ALA A 134 -12.76 -9.62 5.46
C ALA A 134 -13.34 -8.76 6.60
N GLU A 135 -12.55 -8.54 7.66
CA GLU A 135 -12.85 -7.48 8.61
C GLU A 135 -12.90 -6.14 7.85
N VAL A 136 -14.06 -5.52 7.95
CA VAL A 136 -14.45 -4.26 7.32
C VAL A 136 -13.49 -3.17 7.78
N GLY A 137 -12.57 -2.75 6.90
CA GLY A 137 -11.69 -1.61 7.17
C GLY A 137 -10.38 -1.55 6.36
N THR A 138 -9.80 -2.67 5.93
CA THR A 138 -8.43 -2.70 5.35
C THR A 138 -8.39 -2.87 3.82
N SER A 139 -9.43 -2.45 3.10
CA SER A 139 -9.65 -2.83 1.69
C SER A 139 -9.57 -1.70 0.66
N LEU A 140 -9.33 -0.44 1.04
CA LEU A 140 -9.39 0.68 0.09
C LEU A 140 -8.26 0.65 -0.97
N TRP A 141 -7.14 0.01 -0.66
CA TRP A 141 -6.01 -0.16 -1.60
C TRP A 141 -6.07 -1.45 -2.41
N MET A 142 -7.05 -2.31 -2.12
CA MET A 142 -7.12 -3.65 -2.69
C MET A 142 -7.54 -3.59 -4.16
N ALA A 143 -6.87 -4.39 -5.00
CA ALA A 143 -7.22 -4.50 -6.41
C ALA A 143 -8.57 -5.22 -6.61
N PRO A 144 -9.36 -4.86 -7.65
CA PRO A 144 -10.65 -5.47 -7.94
C PRO A 144 -10.64 -7.00 -7.94
N GLU A 145 -9.66 -7.62 -8.60
CA GLU A 145 -9.55 -9.07 -8.70
C GLU A 145 -9.28 -9.73 -7.34
N VAL A 146 -8.59 -9.04 -6.42
CA VAL A 146 -8.35 -9.53 -5.06
C VAL A 146 -9.64 -9.43 -4.25
N MET A 147 -10.37 -8.32 -4.37
CA MET A 147 -11.68 -8.13 -3.70
C MET A 147 -12.71 -9.18 -4.10
N LEU A 148 -12.65 -9.62 -5.37
CA LEU A 148 -13.51 -10.64 -5.95
C LEU A 148 -13.03 -12.08 -5.68
N GLY A 149 -11.92 -12.27 -4.97
CA GLY A 149 -11.33 -13.60 -4.73
C GLY A 149 -10.89 -14.32 -6.00
N MET A 150 -10.60 -13.56 -7.06
CA MET A 150 -10.10 -14.10 -8.32
C MET A 150 -8.61 -14.40 -8.23
N LYS A 151 -8.07 -15.13 -9.20
CA LYS A 151 -6.62 -15.32 -9.31
C LYS A 151 -5.95 -13.97 -9.59
N TYR A 152 -4.93 -13.65 -8.82
CA TYR A 152 -4.15 -12.42 -8.94
C TYR A 152 -2.64 -12.71 -9.00
N ASP A 153 -1.87 -11.72 -9.41
CA ASP A 153 -0.41 -11.73 -9.51
C ASP A 153 0.17 -10.41 -8.98
N GLU A 154 1.42 -10.09 -9.32
CA GLU A 154 2.09 -8.86 -8.89
C GLU A 154 1.39 -7.57 -9.35
N LYS A 155 0.49 -7.64 -10.35
CA LYS A 155 -0.30 -6.48 -10.79
C LYS A 155 -1.31 -6.02 -9.74
N ALA A 156 -1.63 -6.86 -8.76
CA ALA A 156 -2.42 -6.44 -7.59
C ALA A 156 -1.69 -5.37 -6.78
N ASP A 157 -0.39 -5.54 -6.53
CA ASP A 157 0.42 -4.53 -5.83
C ASP A 157 0.52 -3.24 -6.65
N MET A 158 0.51 -3.33 -7.98
CA MET A 158 0.54 -2.16 -8.84
C MET A 158 -0.74 -1.34 -8.77
N PHE A 159 -1.89 -1.98 -8.59
CA PHE A 159 -3.14 -1.26 -8.28
C PHE A 159 -3.03 -0.52 -6.95
N SER A 160 -2.61 -1.22 -5.89
CA SER A 160 -2.40 -0.61 -4.58
C SER A 160 -1.39 0.55 -4.62
N PHE A 161 -0.35 0.43 -5.43
CA PHE A 161 0.62 1.50 -5.67
C PHE A 161 -0.02 2.71 -6.35
N GLY A 162 -0.91 2.50 -7.33
CA GLY A 162 -1.68 3.58 -7.94
C GLY A 162 -2.57 4.32 -6.94
N VAL A 163 -3.17 3.59 -5.99
CA VAL A 163 -3.93 4.21 -4.89
C VAL A 163 -3.01 5.03 -3.97
N VAL A 164 -1.81 4.55 -3.63
CA VAL A 164 -0.81 5.30 -2.86
C VAL A 164 -0.33 6.55 -3.62
N LEU A 165 -0.19 6.49 -4.95
CA LEU A 165 0.13 7.67 -5.76
C LEU A 165 -0.98 8.72 -5.67
N SER A 166 -2.25 8.32 -5.71
CA SER A 166 -3.37 9.25 -5.51
C SER A 166 -3.28 9.93 -4.14
N GLU A 167 -2.99 9.18 -3.08
CA GLU A 167 -2.81 9.77 -1.75
C GLU A 167 -1.62 10.75 -1.68
N LEU A 168 -0.49 10.43 -2.32
CA LEU A 168 0.66 11.35 -2.40
C LEU A 168 0.30 12.68 -3.10
N ASP A 169 -0.55 12.58 -4.12
CA ASP A 169 -1.00 13.70 -4.92
C ASP A 169 -1.96 14.61 -4.14
N VAL A 170 -3.11 14.06 -3.71
CA VAL A 170 -4.23 14.84 -3.16
C VAL A 170 -4.35 14.80 -1.64
N HIS A 171 -3.49 14.04 -0.97
CA HIS A 171 -3.37 13.88 0.50
C HIS A 171 -4.52 13.23 1.22
N THR A 172 -5.75 13.28 0.70
CA THR A 172 -6.92 12.67 1.34
C THR A 172 -6.86 11.14 1.34
N LEU A 173 -7.67 10.50 2.18
CA LEU A 173 -7.87 9.03 2.12
C LEU A 173 -8.42 8.60 0.75
N PRO A 174 -8.13 7.36 0.30
CA PRO A 174 -8.66 6.86 -0.96
C PRO A 174 -10.19 6.98 -1.02
N TYR A 175 -10.70 7.46 -2.16
CA TYR A 175 -12.13 7.64 -2.43
C TYR A 175 -12.87 8.61 -1.50
N ALA A 176 -12.17 9.45 -0.72
CA ALA A 176 -12.80 10.46 0.14
C ALA A 176 -13.77 11.37 -0.64
N GLN A 177 -13.39 11.75 -1.87
CA GLN A 177 -14.20 12.59 -2.75
C GLN A 177 -15.42 11.87 -3.32
N ALA A 178 -15.31 10.57 -3.67
CA ALA A 178 -16.45 9.76 -4.05
C ALA A 178 -17.48 9.67 -2.91
N ARG A 179 -17.00 9.46 -1.67
CA ARG A 179 -17.86 9.47 -0.47
C ARG A 179 -18.49 10.82 -0.21
N LYS A 180 -17.74 11.92 -0.39
CA LYS A 180 -18.25 13.29 -0.27
C LYS A 180 -19.33 13.58 -1.31
N ARG A 181 -19.09 13.22 -2.58
CA ARG A 181 -20.05 13.40 -3.67
C ARG A 181 -21.34 12.65 -3.45
N SER A 182 -21.29 11.38 -3.01
CA SER A 182 -22.51 10.61 -2.69
C SER A 182 -23.31 11.28 -1.57
N ARG A 183 -22.64 11.78 -0.51
CA ARG A 183 -23.31 12.53 0.56
C ARG A 183 -23.95 13.84 0.09
N GLU A 184 -23.26 14.61 -0.75
CA GLU A 184 -23.71 15.94 -1.20
C GLU A 184 -24.76 15.88 -2.31
N VAL A 185 -24.65 14.91 -3.23
CA VAL A 185 -25.51 14.82 -4.43
C VAL A 185 -26.66 13.83 -4.24
N GLU A 186 -26.38 12.64 -3.70
CA GLU A 186 -27.37 11.56 -3.54
C GLU A 186 -28.04 11.59 -2.17
N GLY A 187 -27.49 12.35 -1.22
CA GLY A 187 -28.05 12.53 0.12
C GLY A 187 -27.82 11.35 1.06
N HIS A 188 -26.95 10.40 0.71
CA HIS A 188 -26.61 9.25 1.54
C HIS A 188 -25.10 8.98 1.59
N GLU A 189 -24.64 8.31 2.64
CA GLU A 189 -23.24 7.89 2.74
C GLU A 189 -22.97 6.70 1.82
N LEU A 190 -21.89 6.79 1.03
CA LEU A 190 -21.45 5.68 0.20
C LEU A 190 -20.92 4.56 1.11
N VAL A 191 -21.67 3.47 1.22
CA VAL A 191 -21.29 2.28 1.99
C VAL A 191 -20.18 1.49 1.27
N ASP A 192 -19.37 0.76 2.04
CA ASP A 192 -18.19 0.04 1.53
C ASP A 192 -18.53 -0.95 0.41
N ALA A 193 -19.63 -1.68 0.53
CA ALA A 193 -20.05 -2.62 -0.52
C ALA A 193 -20.33 -1.94 -1.86
N ALA A 194 -20.95 -0.76 -1.85
CA ALA A 194 -21.23 0.02 -3.05
C ALA A 194 -19.95 0.63 -3.63
N LEU A 195 -19.05 1.10 -2.76
CA LEU A 195 -17.73 1.57 -3.16
C LEU A 195 -16.94 0.45 -3.87
N PHE A 196 -16.86 -0.73 -3.27
CA PHE A 196 -16.12 -1.86 -3.82
C PHE A 196 -16.71 -2.35 -5.13
N GLN A 197 -18.04 -2.38 -5.25
CA GLN A 197 -18.70 -2.67 -6.51
C GLN A 197 -18.34 -1.63 -7.58
N GLY A 198 -18.38 -0.34 -7.24
CA GLY A 198 -18.03 0.72 -8.19
C GLY A 198 -16.56 0.69 -8.63
N VAL A 199 -15.64 0.36 -7.73
CA VAL A 199 -14.23 0.16 -8.07
C VAL A 199 -14.06 -1.06 -8.98
N SER A 200 -14.78 -2.15 -8.70
CA SER A 200 -14.71 -3.39 -9.49
C SER A 200 -15.27 -3.25 -10.91
N THR A 201 -16.24 -2.36 -11.11
CA THR A 201 -16.80 -2.05 -12.43
C THR A 201 -16.09 -0.89 -13.13
N GLY A 202 -15.17 -0.21 -12.45
CA GLY A 202 -14.49 1.00 -12.94
C GLY A 202 -15.37 2.25 -12.94
N SER A 203 -16.57 2.22 -12.35
CA SER A 203 -17.41 3.43 -12.21
C SER A 203 -16.91 4.37 -11.11
N ILE A 204 -16.10 3.86 -10.17
CA ILE A 204 -15.40 4.64 -9.16
C ILE A 204 -13.91 4.38 -9.28
N SER A 205 -13.12 5.45 -9.31
CA SER A 205 -11.65 5.41 -9.26
C SER A 205 -11.16 6.42 -8.22
N VAL A 206 -9.92 6.24 -7.78
CA VAL A 206 -9.19 7.27 -7.05
C VAL A 206 -8.94 8.50 -7.93
N GLU A 207 -8.74 9.65 -7.29
CA GLU A 207 -8.57 10.94 -7.96
C GLU A 207 -7.10 11.36 -8.03
N PHE A 208 -6.77 12.14 -9.05
CA PHE A 208 -5.47 12.78 -9.22
C PHE A 208 -5.71 14.24 -9.57
N SER A 209 -4.79 15.10 -9.13
CA SER A 209 -4.79 16.52 -9.46
C SER A 209 -4.36 16.75 -10.92
N ASP A 210 -4.62 17.95 -11.44
CA ASP A 210 -4.28 18.32 -12.82
C ASP A 210 -2.82 18.84 -12.94
N GLU A 211 -2.15 19.06 -11.80
CA GLU A 211 -0.88 19.76 -11.66
C GLU A 211 0.34 18.94 -12.14
N ALA A 212 0.25 17.60 -12.20
CA ALA A 212 1.38 16.72 -12.47
C ALA A 212 1.00 15.60 -13.45
N TYR A 213 0.76 15.98 -14.70
CA TYR A 213 0.18 15.12 -15.74
C TYR A 213 0.85 13.74 -15.86
N SER A 214 2.18 13.67 -15.88
CA SER A 214 2.94 12.43 -16.11
C SER A 214 2.84 11.42 -14.97
N VAL A 215 3.00 11.85 -13.72
CA VAL A 215 2.90 10.95 -12.55
C VAL A 215 1.44 10.57 -12.29
N ALA A 216 0.51 11.51 -12.50
CA ALA A 216 -0.92 11.23 -12.44
C ALA A 216 -1.37 10.25 -13.53
N GLU A 217 -0.80 10.31 -14.74
CA GLU A 217 -1.04 9.34 -15.81
C GLU A 217 -0.53 7.94 -15.44
N LEU A 218 0.67 7.85 -14.85
CA LEU A 218 1.17 6.60 -14.28
C LEU A 218 0.21 6.06 -13.21
N GLY A 219 -0.23 6.89 -12.28
CA GLY A 219 -1.18 6.53 -11.24
C GLY A 219 -2.50 5.99 -11.81
N ARG A 220 -3.06 6.66 -12.83
CA ARG A 220 -4.25 6.21 -13.56
C ARG A 220 -4.05 4.88 -14.26
N ALA A 221 -2.90 4.65 -14.89
CA ALA A 221 -2.57 3.37 -15.51
C ALA A 221 -2.44 2.24 -14.47
N CYS A 222 -1.86 2.54 -13.31
CA CYS A 222 -1.74 1.59 -12.20
C CYS A 222 -3.11 1.13 -11.67
N VAL A 223 -4.11 2.01 -11.60
CA VAL A 223 -5.45 1.67 -11.08
C VAL A 223 -6.43 1.17 -12.15
N SER A 224 -5.95 0.70 -13.31
CA SER A 224 -6.82 0.08 -14.32
C SER A 224 -7.55 -1.14 -13.76
N VAL A 225 -8.82 -1.32 -14.13
CA VAL A 225 -9.60 -2.50 -13.74
C VAL A 225 -8.99 -3.77 -14.33
N ASP A 226 -8.55 -3.75 -15.59
CA ASP A 226 -7.83 -4.87 -16.21
C ASP A 226 -6.36 -4.89 -15.70
N PRO A 227 -5.93 -5.96 -14.99
CA PRO A 227 -4.54 -6.08 -14.53
C PRO A 227 -3.49 -6.04 -15.65
N ASN A 228 -3.86 -6.40 -16.89
CA ASN A 228 -2.93 -6.42 -18.02
C ASN A 228 -2.54 -5.02 -18.48
N ASP A 229 -3.43 -4.04 -18.30
CA ASP A 229 -3.18 -2.63 -18.67
C ASP A 229 -2.27 -1.92 -17.65
N ARG A 230 -2.10 -2.49 -16.46
CA ARG A 230 -1.26 -1.92 -15.41
C ARG A 230 0.23 -2.07 -15.78
N PRO A 231 1.08 -1.04 -15.57
CA PRO A 231 2.52 -1.19 -15.77
C PRO A 231 3.11 -2.19 -14.76
N SER A 232 4.28 -2.76 -15.08
CA SER A 232 5.07 -3.48 -14.08
C SER A 232 5.75 -2.50 -13.12
N ALA A 233 6.21 -2.99 -11.96
CA ALA A 233 6.97 -2.19 -11.02
C ALA A 233 8.24 -1.57 -11.65
N ALA A 234 8.91 -2.32 -12.54
CA ALA A 234 10.10 -1.85 -13.26
C ALA A 234 9.77 -0.72 -14.26
N GLU A 235 8.64 -0.82 -14.96
CA GLU A 235 8.17 0.23 -15.88
C GLU A 235 7.77 1.50 -15.10
N ALA A 236 7.04 1.34 -13.99
CA ALA A 236 6.69 2.45 -13.11
C ALA A 236 7.93 3.14 -12.52
N LEU A 237 8.92 2.36 -12.08
CA LEU A 237 10.21 2.86 -11.59
C LEU A 237 10.92 3.70 -12.66
N TYR A 238 10.98 3.21 -13.90
CA TYR A 238 11.60 3.93 -15.02
C TYR A 238 10.91 5.27 -15.29
N ARG A 239 9.56 5.29 -15.32
CA ARG A 239 8.79 6.53 -15.53
C ARG A 239 9.04 7.55 -14.42
N LEU A 240 9.03 7.12 -13.15
CA LEU A 240 9.31 8.01 -12.02
C LEU A 240 10.74 8.56 -12.04
N GLN A 241 11.73 7.77 -12.47
CA GLN A 241 13.10 8.25 -12.66
C GLN A 241 13.21 9.35 -13.72
N LEU A 242 12.43 9.27 -14.80
CA LEU A 242 12.39 10.32 -15.82
C LEU A 242 11.80 11.61 -15.26
N GLU A 243 10.71 11.52 -14.49
CA GLU A 243 10.08 12.69 -13.88
C GLU A 243 10.97 13.34 -12.82
N LEU A 244 11.66 12.55 -11.99
CA LEU A 244 12.58 13.09 -10.97
C LEU A 244 13.77 13.87 -11.56
N ARG A 245 14.12 13.64 -12.85
CA ARG A 245 15.14 14.41 -13.56
C ARG A 245 14.62 15.73 -14.12
N ARG A 246 13.30 15.88 -14.24
CA ARG A 246 12.64 17.09 -14.77
C ARG A 246 12.29 18.09 -13.67
N VAL A 247 12.19 17.65 -12.41
CA VAL A 247 11.84 18.45 -11.23
C VAL A 247 13.05 18.80 -10.38
#